data_AF-A0A9P6PEJ7-F1
#
_entry.id   AF-A0A9P6PEJ7-F1
#
_cell.length_a   1.000
_cell.length_b   1.000
_cell.length_c   1.000
_cell.angle_alpha   90.00
_cell.angle_beta   90.00
_cell.angle_gamma   90.00
#
_symmetry.space_group_name_H-M   'P 1'
#
loop_
_entity.id
_entity.type
_entity.pdbx_description
1 polymer ?
#
loop_
_entity_poly.entity_id
_entity_poly.type
_entity_poly.pdbx_seq_one_letter_code
_entity_poly.pdbx_strand_id
1 'polypeptide(L)'
;MAEFRIWSDRFPHNGFMPKAQEYDDPALGVAGGNVSPALQWADPPADTKSFALTVYDPDAPTGSGFWHWVLSNIPPDVRLLPDGAGKADGILLPTGALQVRNDYGTVGFGGAAPPRGDKPHRYLFRIHALKVDALPLGAETTNAVARFMIHLNEIDSAVYTGLYELRSSRRTPRDPCVWRKPRAPARRRPAAPSLICPRACPLLQAFEHGRRRIHPIARPALDDSGEPTRRAA
;
A
#
# COMPACT_ATOMS: atom_id res chain seq x y z
N MET A 1 8.58 29.70 26.14
CA MET A 1 7.37 28.85 26.07
C MET A 1 7.77 27.58 25.32
N ALA A 2 7.27 26.42 25.72
CA ALA A 2 7.53 25.18 24.99
C ALA A 2 6.82 25.22 23.62
N GLU A 3 7.44 24.62 22.61
CA GLU A 3 6.96 24.63 21.23
C GLU A 3 6.06 23.41 20.97
N PHE A 4 4.94 23.64 20.27
CA PHE A 4 4.00 22.59 19.88
C PHE A 4 4.71 21.56 19.00
N ARG A 5 4.66 20.28 19.40
CA ARG A 5 5.40 19.22 18.70
C ARG A 5 4.63 17.91 18.65
N ILE A 6 4.93 17.11 17.64
CA ILE A 6 4.48 15.72 17.46
C ILE A 6 5.68 14.81 17.19
N TRP A 7 5.62 13.57 17.67
CA TRP A 7 6.61 12.54 17.40
C TRP A 7 6.00 11.13 17.42
N SER A 8 6.81 10.16 16.98
CA SER A 8 6.55 8.74 17.15
C SER A 8 7.77 8.06 17.75
N ASP A 9 7.55 7.05 18.58
CA ASP A 9 8.64 6.18 19.09
C ASP A 9 8.92 5.01 18.13
N ARG A 10 8.20 4.92 16.99
CA ARG A 10 8.32 3.81 16.02
C ARG A 10 9.44 3.99 15.01
N PHE A 11 9.81 5.23 14.72
CA PHE A 11 10.89 5.58 13.80
C PHE A 11 11.40 6.99 14.15
N PRO A 12 12.68 7.32 13.89
CA PRO A 12 13.19 8.66 14.14
C PRO A 12 12.67 9.68 13.10
N HIS A 13 12.75 10.97 13.43
CA HIS A 13 12.33 12.04 12.54
C HIS A 13 13.18 12.03 11.25
N ASN A 14 12.55 12.11 10.09
CA ASN A 14 13.17 11.89 8.78
C ASN A 14 13.83 10.50 8.63
N GLY A 15 13.44 9.53 9.46
CA GLY A 15 13.86 8.15 9.39
C GLY A 15 12.92 7.28 8.56
N PHE A 16 13.40 6.11 8.15
CA PHE A 16 12.58 5.14 7.45
C PHE A 16 11.56 4.50 8.39
N MET A 17 10.28 4.55 8.00
CA MET A 17 9.21 3.85 8.70
C MET A 17 9.39 2.33 8.53
N PRO A 18 9.11 1.53 9.57
CA PRO A 18 9.21 0.09 9.47
C PRO A 18 8.08 -0.49 8.59
N LYS A 19 8.24 -1.75 8.17
CA LYS A 19 7.28 -2.45 7.31
C LYS A 19 5.85 -2.53 7.90
N ALA A 20 5.70 -2.36 9.21
CA ALA A 20 4.38 -2.27 9.85
C ALA A 20 3.52 -1.11 9.28
N GLN A 21 4.14 0.00 8.86
CA GLN A 21 3.47 1.16 8.26
C GLN A 21 3.35 1.06 6.73
N GLU A 22 3.85 0.01 6.08
CA GLU A 22 3.58 -0.26 4.65
C GLU A 22 2.11 -0.67 4.50
N TYR A 23 1.47 -0.26 3.39
CA TYR A 23 0.10 -0.66 3.07
C TYR A 23 0.02 -2.17 2.80
N ASP A 24 -1.16 -2.76 2.99
CA ASP A 24 -1.39 -4.21 2.83
C ASP A 24 -2.31 -4.47 1.63
N ASP A 25 -1.75 -4.29 0.42
CA ASP A 25 -2.44 -4.62 -0.82
C ASP A 25 -1.47 -5.18 -1.87
N PRO A 26 -1.49 -6.51 -2.08
CA PRO A 26 -0.69 -7.17 -3.10
C PRO A 26 -0.95 -6.64 -4.52
N ALA A 27 -2.13 -6.10 -4.81
CA ALA A 27 -2.43 -5.50 -6.11
C ALA A 27 -1.60 -4.23 -6.38
N LEU A 28 -1.17 -3.54 -5.31
CA LEU A 28 -0.23 -2.42 -5.35
C LEU A 28 1.24 -2.85 -5.18
N GLY A 29 1.51 -4.16 -5.06
CA GLY A 29 2.87 -4.70 -4.95
C GLY A 29 3.52 -4.53 -3.58
N VAL A 30 2.69 -4.33 -2.54
CA VAL A 30 3.06 -4.18 -1.13
C VAL A 30 2.33 -5.22 -0.27
N ALA A 31 2.90 -5.56 0.88
CA ALA A 31 2.35 -6.56 1.81
C ALA A 31 2.82 -6.22 3.23
N GLY A 32 2.47 -5.00 3.64
CA GLY A 32 2.83 -4.42 4.92
C GLY A 32 1.87 -4.81 6.04
N GLY A 33 2.00 -4.15 7.19
CA GLY A 33 1.05 -4.31 8.29
C GLY A 33 -0.18 -3.41 8.20
N ASN A 34 -0.11 -2.35 7.39
CA ASN A 34 -1.09 -1.27 7.34
C ASN A 34 -1.47 -0.71 8.74
N VAL A 35 -0.48 -0.62 9.63
CA VAL A 35 -0.68 -0.18 11.03
C VAL A 35 -0.24 1.27 11.15
N SER A 36 -1.16 2.17 11.52
CA SER A 36 -0.82 3.54 11.91
C SER A 36 0.17 3.52 13.08
N PRO A 37 1.25 4.31 13.04
CA PRO A 37 2.22 4.34 14.14
C PRO A 37 1.62 5.02 15.37
N ALA A 38 2.10 4.66 16.55
CA ALA A 38 1.80 5.45 17.75
C ALA A 38 2.30 6.89 17.57
N LEU A 39 1.45 7.87 17.85
CA LEU A 39 1.74 9.29 17.70
C LEU A 39 1.46 10.01 19.03
N GLN A 40 2.42 10.82 19.45
CA GLN A 40 2.34 11.62 20.66
C GLN A 40 2.57 13.08 20.32
N TRP A 41 1.95 13.98 21.08
CA TRP A 41 2.18 15.41 20.94
C TRP A 41 2.12 16.12 22.29
N ALA A 42 2.78 17.28 22.37
CA ALA A 42 2.90 18.05 23.59
C ALA A 42 2.90 19.55 23.30
N ASP A 43 2.60 20.32 24.34
CA ASP A 43 2.68 21.79 24.35
C ASP A 43 1.80 22.48 23.28
N PRO A 44 0.51 22.11 23.13
CA PRO A 44 -0.39 22.81 22.22
C PRO A 44 -0.67 24.25 22.70
N PRO A 45 -1.06 25.16 21.79
CA PRO A 45 -1.52 26.50 22.18
C PRO A 45 -2.65 26.44 23.23
N ALA A 46 -2.67 27.42 24.15
CA ALA A 46 -3.62 27.43 25.27
C ALA A 46 -5.10 27.42 24.83
N ASP A 47 -5.41 28.03 23.69
CA ASP A 47 -6.77 28.15 23.15
C ASP A 47 -7.22 26.92 22.33
N THR A 48 -6.48 25.81 22.39
CA THR A 48 -6.81 24.58 21.67
C THR A 48 -8.06 23.93 22.25
N LYS A 49 -9.08 23.75 21.40
CA LYS A 49 -10.35 23.13 21.76
C LYS A 49 -10.56 21.73 21.21
N SER A 50 -9.87 21.40 20.11
CA SER A 50 -9.78 20.05 19.57
C SER A 50 -8.52 19.91 18.73
N PHE A 51 -8.17 18.67 18.37
CA PHE A 51 -7.15 18.39 17.38
C PHE A 51 -7.70 17.74 16.12
N ALA A 52 -6.98 17.93 15.02
CA ALA A 52 -7.05 17.07 13.85
C ALA A 52 -5.66 16.52 13.53
N LEU A 53 -5.61 15.34 12.92
CA LEU A 53 -4.39 14.69 12.45
C LEU A 53 -4.54 14.41 10.96
N THR A 54 -3.52 14.77 10.18
CA THR A 54 -3.43 14.42 8.77
C THR A 54 -2.11 13.70 8.47
N VAL A 55 -2.17 12.74 7.54
CA VAL A 55 -0.99 12.07 6.98
C VAL A 55 -0.99 12.27 5.47
N TYR A 56 0.07 12.89 4.96
CA TYR A 56 0.16 13.31 3.56
C TYR A 56 1.51 12.95 2.94
N ASP A 57 1.47 12.39 1.74
CA ASP A 57 2.62 12.17 0.88
C ASP A 57 2.65 13.23 -0.23
N PRO A 58 3.53 14.25 -0.15
CA PRO A 58 3.69 15.26 -1.20
C PRO A 58 4.47 14.73 -2.43
N ASP A 59 5.14 13.58 -2.32
CA ASP A 59 6.00 13.03 -3.35
C ASP A 59 5.25 12.05 -4.27
N ALA A 60 4.03 11.65 -3.91
CA ALA A 60 3.15 10.84 -4.75
C ALA A 60 2.86 11.51 -6.11
N PRO A 61 3.09 10.81 -7.25
CA PRO A 61 3.01 11.38 -8.60
C PRO A 61 1.56 11.43 -9.14
N THR A 62 0.65 12.05 -8.40
CA THR A 62 -0.78 12.15 -8.74
C THR A 62 -1.19 13.55 -9.22
N GLY A 63 -0.31 14.55 -9.06
CA GLY A 63 -0.62 15.97 -9.24
C GLY A 63 -1.20 16.66 -7.99
N SER A 64 -1.62 15.88 -6.97
CA SER A 64 -2.20 16.40 -5.72
C SER A 64 -1.58 15.79 -4.46
N GLY A 65 -0.47 15.07 -4.61
CA GLY A 65 0.07 14.17 -3.58
C GLY A 65 -0.91 13.06 -3.20
N PHE A 66 -0.78 12.50 -2.01
CA PHE A 66 -1.65 11.42 -1.55
C PHE A 66 -1.99 11.55 -0.06
N TRP A 67 -3.27 11.61 0.28
CA TRP A 67 -3.75 11.66 1.64
C TRP A 67 -3.95 10.25 2.18
N HIS A 68 -3.13 9.89 3.17
CA HIS A 68 -3.08 8.59 3.80
C HIS A 68 -4.02 8.47 5.00
N TRP A 69 -4.27 9.57 5.70
CA TRP A 69 -5.16 9.61 6.86
C TRP A 69 -5.64 11.03 7.12
N VAL A 70 -6.93 11.18 7.45
CA VAL A 70 -7.52 12.44 7.92
C VAL A 70 -8.46 12.11 9.08
N LEU A 71 -8.09 12.57 10.26
CA LEU A 71 -8.80 12.37 11.53
C LEU A 71 -9.08 13.74 12.13
N SER A 72 -10.32 13.97 12.57
CA SER A 72 -10.77 15.25 13.14
C SER A 72 -11.46 15.03 14.48
N ASN A 73 -11.74 16.13 15.19
CA ASN A 73 -12.51 16.15 16.44
C ASN A 73 -11.88 15.30 17.56
N ILE A 74 -10.55 15.24 17.59
CA ILE A 74 -9.81 14.62 18.69
C ILE A 74 -9.96 15.54 19.92
N PRO A 75 -10.40 15.04 21.09
CA PRO A 75 -10.56 15.86 22.29
C PRO A 75 -9.28 16.59 22.73
N PRO A 76 -9.39 17.79 23.33
CA PRO A 76 -8.25 18.67 23.61
C PRO A 76 -7.36 18.17 24.75
N ASP A 77 -7.75 17.13 25.49
CA ASP A 77 -6.99 16.47 26.56
C ASP A 77 -6.19 15.25 26.06
N VAL A 78 -6.48 14.74 24.87
CA VAL A 78 -5.76 13.60 24.27
C VAL A 78 -4.36 14.03 23.83
N ARG A 79 -3.34 13.23 24.18
CA ARG A 79 -1.92 13.46 23.83
C ARG A 79 -1.24 12.26 23.18
N LEU A 80 -1.98 11.18 22.96
CA LEU A 80 -1.48 9.92 22.41
C LEU A 80 -2.56 9.26 21.55
N LEU A 81 -2.17 8.82 20.36
CA LEU A 81 -2.87 7.80 19.60
C LEU A 81 -2.00 6.53 19.59
N PRO A 82 -2.51 5.37 20.07
CA PRO A 82 -1.75 4.13 20.07
C PRO A 82 -1.55 3.59 18.65
N ASP A 83 -0.65 2.62 18.49
CA ASP A 83 -0.51 1.93 17.20
C ASP A 83 -1.83 1.30 16.77
N GLY A 84 -2.14 1.45 15.48
CA GLY A 84 -3.37 0.92 14.91
C GLY A 84 -4.62 1.73 15.26
N ALA A 85 -4.51 2.91 15.88
CA ALA A 85 -5.65 3.80 16.12
C ALA A 85 -6.41 4.16 14.85
N GLY A 86 -5.72 4.23 13.71
CA GLY A 86 -6.28 4.55 12.40
C GLY A 86 -7.03 3.42 11.70
N LYS A 87 -7.39 2.32 12.38
CA LYS A 87 -8.24 1.28 11.78
C LYS A 87 -9.63 1.82 11.45
N ALA A 88 -10.24 1.29 10.40
CA ALA A 88 -11.58 1.68 9.96
C ALA A 88 -12.68 1.39 11.00
N ASP A 89 -12.45 0.41 11.88
CA ASP A 89 -13.38 0.04 12.96
C ASP A 89 -13.48 1.12 14.08
N GLY A 90 -12.50 2.03 14.15
CA GLY A 90 -12.46 3.12 15.13
C GLY A 90 -12.34 2.68 16.59
N ILE A 91 -12.07 1.39 16.88
CA ILE A 91 -12.10 0.84 18.25
C ILE A 91 -11.12 1.57 19.19
N LEU A 92 -9.99 2.00 18.65
CA LEU A 92 -8.90 2.67 19.37
C LEU A 92 -8.93 4.19 19.24
N LEU A 93 -9.96 4.76 18.59
CA LEU A 93 -10.09 6.22 18.49
C LEU A 93 -10.63 6.80 19.81
N PRO A 94 -10.20 8.02 20.17
CA PRO A 94 -10.85 8.79 21.22
C PRO A 94 -12.32 9.03 20.90
N THR A 95 -13.17 9.00 21.93
CA THR A 95 -14.59 9.30 21.79
C THR A 95 -14.80 10.67 21.15
N GLY A 96 -15.65 10.72 20.11
CA GLY A 96 -15.96 11.93 19.36
C GLY A 96 -15.05 12.19 18.16
N ALA A 97 -13.91 11.50 18.05
CA ALA A 97 -13.02 11.63 16.90
C ALA A 97 -13.64 10.96 15.66
N LEU A 98 -13.42 11.56 14.49
CA LEU A 98 -14.00 11.11 13.22
C LEU A 98 -12.91 10.95 12.16
N GLN A 99 -12.86 9.77 11.55
CA GLN A 99 -12.06 9.52 10.35
C GLN A 99 -12.91 9.76 9.10
N VAL A 100 -12.32 10.43 8.10
CA VAL A 100 -12.92 10.55 6.78
C VAL A 100 -12.19 9.67 5.77
N ARG A 101 -12.77 9.54 4.57
CA ARG A 101 -12.24 8.70 3.50
C ARG A 101 -10.92 9.27 2.95
N ASN A 102 -9.87 8.46 2.92
CA ASN A 102 -8.55 8.79 2.38
C ASN A 102 -8.49 8.60 0.84
N ASP A 103 -7.33 8.82 0.23
CA ASP A 103 -7.17 8.72 -1.23
C ASP A 103 -7.07 7.27 -1.75
N TYR A 104 -6.91 6.27 -0.88
CA TYR A 104 -7.18 4.86 -1.22
C TYR A 104 -8.68 4.58 -1.40
N GLY A 105 -9.53 5.54 -1.02
CA GLY A 105 -10.97 5.38 -1.02
C GLY A 105 -11.50 4.61 0.19
N THR A 106 -10.69 4.43 1.22
CA THR A 106 -11.05 3.72 2.46
C THR A 106 -11.14 4.70 3.63
N VAL A 107 -11.84 4.32 4.70
CA VAL A 107 -11.88 5.12 5.93
C VAL A 107 -10.70 4.73 6.82
N GLY A 108 -10.01 5.75 7.33
CA GLY A 108 -8.89 5.59 8.26
C GLY A 108 -7.52 5.67 7.61
N PHE A 109 -6.53 5.09 8.27
CA PHE A 109 -5.13 5.12 7.85
C PHE A 109 -4.87 4.09 6.74
N GLY A 110 -4.27 4.56 5.65
CA GLY A 110 -3.59 3.73 4.67
C GLY A 110 -2.08 3.94 4.75
N GLY A 111 -1.32 2.87 4.90
CA GLY A 111 0.13 2.86 4.94
C GLY A 111 0.82 3.31 3.65
N ALA A 112 2.15 3.25 3.66
CA ALA A 112 2.99 3.63 2.53
C ALA A 112 2.93 2.60 1.39
N ALA A 113 2.79 3.06 0.15
CA ALA A 113 2.91 2.25 -1.06
C ALA A 113 3.52 3.04 -2.24
N PRO A 114 4.75 3.60 -2.08
CA PRO A 114 5.35 4.39 -3.14
C PRO A 114 5.72 3.51 -4.36
N PRO A 115 5.82 4.06 -5.58
CA PRO A 115 6.22 3.29 -6.75
C PRO A 115 7.58 2.60 -6.54
N ARG A 116 7.67 1.34 -6.96
CA ARG A 116 8.92 0.56 -6.81
C ARG A 116 10.05 1.16 -7.64
N GLY A 117 11.17 1.42 -6.99
CA GLY A 117 12.36 2.00 -7.60
C GLY A 117 12.35 3.53 -7.68
N ASP A 118 11.32 4.19 -7.16
CA ASP A 118 11.32 5.65 -7.00
C ASP A 118 12.24 6.09 -5.84
N LYS A 119 12.46 7.39 -5.73
CA LYS A 119 13.11 8.02 -4.57
C LYS A 119 12.32 7.71 -3.29
N PRO A 120 12.91 7.85 -2.09
CA PRO A 120 12.14 7.82 -0.85
C PRO A 120 11.05 8.89 -0.85
N HIS A 121 9.82 8.50 -0.55
CA HIS A 121 8.70 9.41 -0.34
C HIS A 121 8.66 9.86 1.12
N ARG A 122 8.21 11.09 1.34
CA ARG A 122 7.97 11.64 2.67
C ARG A 122 6.52 11.43 3.07
N TYR A 123 6.30 11.04 4.31
CA TYR A 123 4.99 10.89 4.92
C TYR A 123 4.92 11.89 6.07
N LEU A 124 4.15 12.96 5.85
CA LEU A 124 4.02 14.08 6.76
C LEU A 124 2.87 13.81 7.73
N PHE A 125 3.18 13.45 8.98
CA PHE A 125 2.24 13.33 10.07
C PHE A 125 2.07 14.70 10.72
N ARG A 126 0.95 15.38 10.45
CA ARG A 126 0.68 16.72 10.96
C ARG A 126 -0.44 16.71 11.97
N ILE A 127 -0.16 17.18 13.18
CA ILE A 127 -1.18 17.47 14.18
C ILE A 127 -1.55 18.96 14.08
N HIS A 128 -2.84 19.25 14.11
CA HIS A 128 -3.42 20.57 14.02
C HIS A 128 -4.15 20.89 15.32
N ALA A 129 -3.84 22.03 15.94
CA ALA A 129 -4.58 22.56 17.08
C ALA A 129 -5.69 23.48 16.56
N LEU A 130 -6.95 23.21 16.94
CA LEU A 130 -8.12 23.91 16.41
C LEU A 130 -8.79 24.79 17.46
N LYS A 131 -9.35 25.93 17.03
CA LYS A 131 -10.09 26.89 17.88
C LYS A 131 -11.54 26.51 18.18
N VAL A 132 -12.00 25.36 17.69
CA VAL A 132 -13.39 24.87 17.80
C VAL A 132 -13.42 23.49 18.42
N ASP A 133 -14.48 23.17 19.17
CA ASP A 133 -14.61 21.89 19.87
C ASP A 133 -14.86 20.73 18.90
N ALA A 134 -15.61 20.97 17.82
CA ALA A 134 -15.86 19.99 16.77
C ALA A 134 -16.09 20.68 15.42
N LEU A 135 -15.55 20.08 14.37
CA LEU A 135 -15.85 20.41 12.99
C LEU A 135 -17.16 19.71 12.57
N PRO A 136 -18.02 20.37 11.78
CA PRO A 136 -19.28 19.82 11.29
C PRO A 136 -19.05 18.84 10.12
N LEU A 137 -18.38 17.73 10.41
CA LEU A 137 -18.03 16.69 9.44
C LEU A 137 -18.94 15.48 9.62
N GLY A 138 -19.26 14.81 8.52
CA GLY A 138 -20.01 13.55 8.50
C GLY A 138 -19.26 12.46 7.73
N ALA A 139 -19.81 11.25 7.72
CA ALA A 139 -19.21 10.10 7.04
C ALA A 139 -18.95 10.33 5.53
N GLU A 140 -19.83 11.09 4.88
CA GLU A 140 -19.74 11.41 3.45
C GLU A 140 -18.89 12.66 3.16
N THR A 141 -18.34 13.31 4.19
CA THR A 141 -17.48 14.48 3.96
C THR A 141 -16.19 14.04 3.28
N THR A 142 -15.91 14.63 2.11
CA THR A 142 -14.68 14.34 1.37
C THR A 142 -13.46 14.80 2.17
N ASN A 143 -12.31 14.12 2.00
CA ASN A 143 -11.10 14.57 2.68
C ASN A 143 -10.71 16.02 2.34
N ALA A 144 -11.03 16.49 1.13
CA ALA A 144 -10.73 17.86 0.72
C ALA A 144 -11.52 18.89 1.54
N VAL A 145 -12.82 18.63 1.75
CA VAL A 145 -13.66 19.50 2.59
C VAL A 145 -13.21 19.41 4.05
N ALA A 146 -12.92 18.21 4.56
CA ALA A 146 -12.42 18.06 5.93
C ALA A 146 -11.12 18.87 6.15
N ARG A 147 -10.16 18.78 5.23
CA ARG A 147 -8.90 19.53 5.28
C ARG A 147 -9.10 21.04 5.15
N PHE A 148 -10.05 21.48 4.33
CA PHE A 148 -10.42 22.89 4.25
C PHE A 148 -10.97 23.40 5.59
N MET A 149 -11.85 22.62 6.23
CA MET A 149 -12.41 22.96 7.54
C MET A 149 -11.35 22.96 8.65
N ILE A 150 -10.39 22.03 8.61
CA ILE A 150 -9.21 22.05 9.49
C ILE A 150 -8.44 23.35 9.30
N HIS A 151 -8.09 23.69 8.05
CA HIS A 151 -7.31 24.88 7.73
C HIS A 151 -7.96 26.19 8.22
N LEU A 152 -9.28 26.34 8.07
CA LEU A 152 -10.01 27.54 8.54
C LEU A 152 -10.02 27.71 10.06
N ASN A 153 -9.83 26.62 10.80
CA ASN A 153 -9.93 26.58 12.25
C ASN A 153 -8.60 26.34 12.97
N GLU A 154 -7.53 26.11 12.22
CA GLU A 154 -6.17 25.92 12.73
C GLU A 154 -5.68 27.19 13.42
N ILE A 155 -5.15 27.02 14.64
CA ILE A 155 -4.41 28.04 15.38
C ILE A 155 -2.91 27.80 15.19
N ASP A 156 -2.48 26.54 15.26
CA ASP A 156 -1.09 26.12 15.10
C ASP A 156 -1.03 24.65 14.63
N SER A 157 0.11 24.25 14.07
CA SER A 157 0.35 22.86 13.68
C SER A 157 1.81 22.44 13.83
N ALA A 158 2.00 21.16 14.13
CA ALA A 158 3.31 20.54 14.21
C ALA A 158 3.39 19.34 13.25
N VAL A 159 4.57 19.11 12.67
CA VAL A 159 4.79 18.06 11.65
C VAL A 159 5.91 17.13 12.07
N TYR A 160 5.67 15.83 11.90
CA TYR A 160 6.66 14.78 11.99
C TYR A 160 6.75 14.05 10.64
N THR A 161 7.96 13.84 10.13
CA THR A 161 8.17 13.23 8.82
C THR A 161 8.74 11.83 8.97
N GLY A 162 8.08 10.83 8.37
CA GLY A 162 8.64 9.51 8.11
C GLY A 162 9.01 9.36 6.63
N LEU A 163 9.97 8.49 6.33
CA LEU A 163 10.36 8.15 4.96
C LEU A 163 9.95 6.71 4.64
N TYR A 164 9.62 6.43 3.38
CA TYR A 164 9.47 5.06 2.90
C TYR A 164 9.94 4.93 1.46
N GLU A 165 10.54 3.79 1.12
CA GLU A 165 10.95 3.47 -0.24
C GLU A 165 10.73 1.98 -0.53
N LEU A 166 10.27 1.67 -1.75
CA LEU A 166 10.29 0.31 -2.26
C LEU A 166 11.49 0.18 -3.19
N ARG A 167 12.56 -0.45 -2.71
CA ARG A 167 13.76 -0.65 -3.54
C ARG A 167 13.41 -1.47 -4.78
N SER A 168 13.98 -1.08 -5.92
CA SER A 168 14.02 -1.95 -7.09
C SER A 168 14.76 -3.23 -6.70
N SER A 169 14.30 -4.38 -7.20
CA SER A 169 15.13 -5.58 -7.11
C SER A 169 16.43 -5.25 -7.82
N ARG A 170 17.54 -5.19 -7.08
CA ARG A 170 18.84 -5.08 -7.71
C ARG A 170 18.91 -6.24 -8.68
N ARG A 171 19.08 -5.96 -9.97
CA ARG A 171 19.71 -6.94 -10.86
C ARG A 171 21.00 -7.30 -10.12
N THR A 172 21.12 -8.53 -9.64
CA THR A 172 22.36 -9.01 -9.03
C THR A 172 23.48 -8.51 -9.95
N PRO A 173 24.50 -7.78 -9.45
CA PRO A 173 25.67 -7.53 -10.26
C PRO A 173 26.05 -8.88 -10.82
N ARG A 174 26.11 -9.04 -12.15
CA ARG A 174 26.73 -10.24 -12.71
C ARG A 174 28.12 -10.24 -12.10
N ASP A 175 28.39 -11.17 -11.19
CA ASP A 175 29.69 -11.30 -10.57
C ASP A 175 30.74 -11.20 -11.69
N PRO A 176 31.60 -10.17 -11.71
CA PRO A 176 32.65 -10.08 -12.72
C PRO A 176 33.66 -11.23 -12.56
N CYS A 177 33.60 -11.97 -11.45
CA CYS A 177 34.47 -13.10 -11.12
C CYS A 177 33.79 -14.47 -11.19
N VAL A 178 32.83 -14.70 -12.09
CA VAL A 178 32.61 -16.09 -12.57
C VAL A 178 33.58 -16.34 -13.70
N TRP A 179 34.77 -16.85 -13.35
CA TRP A 179 35.72 -17.43 -14.31
C TRP A 179 35.02 -18.59 -15.01
N ARG A 180 34.37 -18.32 -16.16
CA ARG A 180 33.89 -19.38 -17.04
C ARG A 180 35.12 -20.14 -17.51
N LYS A 181 35.27 -21.40 -17.08
CA LYS A 181 36.29 -22.31 -17.63
C LYS A 181 36.29 -22.20 -19.16
N PRO A 182 37.45 -22.05 -19.81
CA PRO A 182 37.54 -22.16 -21.26
C PRO A 182 36.86 -23.45 -21.69
N ARG A 183 35.93 -23.36 -22.64
CA ARG A 183 35.41 -24.57 -23.29
C ARG A 183 36.62 -25.32 -23.85
N ALA A 184 36.81 -26.56 -23.39
CA ALA A 184 37.82 -27.43 -23.96
C ALA A 184 37.64 -27.46 -25.49
N PRO A 185 38.73 -27.39 -26.27
CA PRO A 185 38.63 -27.47 -27.72
C PRO A 185 37.92 -28.77 -28.10
N ALA A 186 36.96 -28.66 -29.02
CA ALA A 186 36.22 -29.79 -29.54
C ALA A 186 37.22 -30.85 -30.03
N ARG A 187 37.26 -32.01 -29.36
CA ARG A 187 38.00 -33.17 -29.87
C ARG A 187 37.39 -33.50 -31.23
N ARG A 188 38.20 -33.40 -32.29
CA ARG A 188 37.82 -33.85 -33.63
C ARG A 188 37.41 -35.33 -33.52
N ARG A 189 36.17 -35.63 -33.87
CA ARG A 189 35.72 -37.02 -34.07
C ARG A 189 36.58 -37.64 -35.18
N PRO A 190 37.17 -38.83 -35.00
CA PRO A 190 37.72 -39.56 -36.12
C PRO A 190 36.60 -39.92 -37.10
N ALA A 191 36.92 -39.85 -38.40
CA ALA A 191 36.01 -40.17 -39.49
C ALA A 191 35.53 -41.62 -39.38
N ALA A 192 34.20 -41.83 -39.44
CA ALA A 192 33.62 -43.15 -39.55
C ALA A 192 33.81 -43.66 -41.00
N PRO A 193 34.28 -44.91 -41.21
CA PRO A 193 34.28 -45.51 -42.54
C PRO A 193 32.85 -45.81 -43.00
N SER A 194 32.58 -45.41 -44.24
CA SER A 194 31.36 -45.65 -44.99
C SER A 194 31.11 -47.15 -45.16
N LEU A 195 30.07 -47.67 -44.49
CA LEU A 195 29.47 -48.95 -44.84
C LEU A 195 28.13 -48.69 -45.53
N ILE A 196 28.16 -48.95 -46.82
CA ILE A 196 27.01 -49.11 -47.70
C ILE A 196 26.36 -50.45 -47.33
N CYS A 197 25.07 -50.44 -47.00
CA CYS A 197 24.24 -51.62 -47.22
C CYS A 197 22.75 -51.23 -47.41
N PRO A 198 22.00 -51.97 -48.26
CA PRO A 198 20.86 -51.44 -48.98
C PRO A 198 19.51 -51.73 -48.31
N ARG A 199 18.55 -50.86 -48.67
CA ARG A 199 17.12 -51.10 -48.90
C ARG A 199 16.29 -51.87 -47.85
N ALA A 200 15.28 -51.13 -47.40
CA ALA A 200 13.86 -51.48 -47.25
C ALA A 200 13.40 -52.21 -45.98
N CYS A 201 12.60 -51.51 -45.17
CA CYS A 201 11.35 -52.04 -44.62
C CYS A 201 10.43 -50.88 -44.17
N PRO A 202 9.23 -50.69 -44.76
CA PRO A 202 8.27 -49.67 -44.36
C PRO A 202 7.09 -50.28 -43.57
N LEU A 203 6.81 -49.77 -42.38
CA LEU A 203 5.53 -49.89 -41.66
C LEU A 203 5.52 -48.77 -40.61
N LEU A 204 4.74 -47.68 -40.74
CA LEU A 204 3.31 -47.57 -40.39
C LEU A 204 3.00 -48.39 -39.11
N GLN A 205 2.43 -47.87 -38.03
CA GLN A 205 1.42 -46.84 -37.90
C GLN A 205 1.24 -46.50 -36.41
N ALA A 206 0.91 -45.23 -36.16
CA ALA A 206 -0.10 -44.73 -35.21
C ALA A 206 -0.19 -45.32 -33.79
N PHE A 207 0.12 -44.48 -32.79
CA PHE A 207 -0.57 -44.50 -31.50
C PHE A 207 -1.18 -43.12 -31.25
N GLU A 208 -2.49 -43.03 -31.43
CA GLU A 208 -3.33 -41.91 -31.04
C GLU A 208 -3.35 -41.79 -29.51
N HIS A 209 -3.10 -40.58 -28.99
CA HIS A 209 -3.38 -40.25 -27.60
C HIS A 209 -4.36 -39.08 -27.52
N GLY A 210 -5.63 -39.46 -27.30
CA GLY A 210 -6.48 -38.90 -26.26
C GLY A 210 -6.73 -37.40 -26.26
N ARG A 211 -7.58 -36.91 -27.17
CA ARG A 211 -8.31 -35.65 -26.94
C ARG A 211 -9.50 -35.91 -26.02
N ARG A 212 -9.38 -35.61 -24.72
CA ARG A 212 -10.54 -35.46 -23.84
C ARG A 212 -11.29 -34.19 -24.23
N ARG A 213 -12.52 -34.33 -24.72
CA ARG A 213 -13.46 -33.23 -24.89
C ARG A 213 -13.89 -32.75 -23.50
N ILE A 214 -13.72 -31.47 -23.24
CA ILE A 214 -14.25 -30.80 -22.05
C ILE A 214 -15.65 -30.31 -22.44
N HIS A 215 -16.68 -30.78 -21.73
CA HIS A 215 -18.04 -30.26 -21.88
C HIS A 215 -18.11 -28.84 -21.28
N PRO A 216 -18.73 -27.87 -21.96
CA PRO A 216 -18.99 -26.57 -21.34
C PRO A 216 -20.12 -26.73 -20.32
N ILE A 217 -19.87 -26.27 -19.09
CA ILE A 217 -20.87 -26.09 -18.05
C ILE A 217 -21.77 -24.92 -18.47
N ALA A 218 -23.06 -25.19 -18.66
CA ALA A 218 -24.05 -24.17 -19.00
C ALA A 218 -24.18 -23.14 -17.85
N ARG A 219 -24.12 -21.85 -18.19
CA ARG A 219 -24.46 -20.76 -17.25
C ARG A 219 -25.97 -20.68 -17.10
N PRO A 220 -26.51 -20.49 -15.87
CA PRO A 220 -27.93 -20.21 -15.70
C PRO A 220 -28.27 -18.82 -16.27
N ALA A 221 -29.43 -18.71 -16.91
CA ALA A 221 -29.96 -17.44 -17.39
C ALA A 221 -30.37 -16.55 -16.22
N LEU A 222 -29.89 -15.31 -16.21
CA LEU A 222 -30.30 -14.23 -15.32
C LEU A 222 -31.43 -13.45 -15.99
N ASP A 223 -32.37 -12.92 -15.21
CA ASP A 223 -33.34 -11.94 -15.70
C ASP A 223 -32.72 -10.54 -15.78
N ASP A 224 -33.47 -9.55 -16.31
CA ASP A 224 -33.03 -8.16 -16.50
C ASP A 224 -32.70 -7.42 -15.18
N SER A 225 -32.87 -8.05 -14.02
CA SER A 225 -32.48 -7.54 -12.70
C SER A 225 -31.23 -8.18 -12.10
N GLY A 226 -30.68 -9.23 -12.74
CA GLY A 226 -29.42 -9.85 -12.35
C GLY A 226 -29.50 -10.93 -11.27
N GLU A 227 -30.68 -11.44 -10.92
CA GLU A 227 -30.84 -12.57 -9.97
C GLU A 227 -31.08 -13.93 -10.67
N PRO A 228 -30.62 -15.06 -10.07
CA PRO A 228 -30.82 -16.40 -10.63
C PRO A 228 -32.27 -16.89 -10.44
N THR A 229 -32.91 -17.29 -11.54
CA THR A 229 -34.29 -17.80 -11.57
C THR A 229 -34.43 -19.11 -10.77
N ARG A 230 -35.19 -19.09 -9.67
CA ARG A 230 -35.60 -20.30 -8.94
C ARG A 230 -36.64 -21.07 -9.75
N ARG A 231 -36.32 -22.28 -10.24
CA ARG A 231 -37.33 -23.23 -10.73
C ARG A 231 -38.06 -23.87 -9.55
N ALA A 232 -39.38 -23.83 -9.57
CA ALA A 232 -40.24 -24.60 -8.70
C ALA A 232 -40.31 -26.07 -9.18
N ALA A 233 -40.16 -27.00 -8.22
CA ALA A 233 -40.36 -28.46 -8.26
C ALA A 233 -39.80 -29.25 -9.46
#